data_AF-A0A3A9C7X6-F1
#
_entry.id   AF-A0A3A9C7X6-F1
#
_cell.length_a   1.000
_cell.length_b   1.000
_cell.length_c   1.000
_cell.angle_alpha   90.00
_cell.angle_beta   90.00
_cell.angle_gamma   90.00
#
_symmetry.space_group_name_H-M   'P 1'
#
loop_
_entity.id
_entity.type
_entity.pdbx_description
1 polymer ?
#
loop_
_entity_poly.entity_id
_entity_poly.type
_entity_poly.pdbx_seq_one_letter_code
_entity_poly.pdbx_strand_id
1 'polypeptide(L)'
;MSDAFRFETFVDIHSNIFNEYLGSVIAKLSRENEEYRAVRAEIESLYEKYPKVLGVFDTETSAELTEEECAALIKVMELRNKLTDMEMQSVYFRGCYDSVGYLKKAGIL
;
A
#
# COMPACT_ATOMS: atom_id res chain seq x y z
N MET A 1 37.96 8.37 18.51
CA MET A 1 36.56 8.35 18.06
C MET A 1 36.37 7.02 17.35
N SER A 2 35.60 6.11 17.93
CA SER A 2 35.42 4.76 17.38
C SER A 2 34.61 4.83 16.09
N ASP A 3 35.09 4.21 15.01
CA ASP A 3 34.27 3.88 13.84
C ASP A 3 33.06 3.06 14.33
N ALA A 4 31.91 3.72 14.47
CA ALA A 4 30.68 3.03 14.79
C ALA A 4 30.34 2.14 13.60
N PHE A 5 30.19 0.84 13.83
CA PHE A 5 29.74 -0.11 12.82
C PHE A 5 28.45 0.42 12.19
N ARG A 6 28.53 0.84 10.92
CA ARG A 6 27.39 1.33 10.16
C ARG A 6 26.77 0.14 9.43
N PHE A 7 25.70 -0.38 9.99
CA PHE A 7 24.92 -1.43 9.34
C PHE A 7 24.14 -0.81 8.19
N GLU A 8 24.64 -0.96 6.96
CA GLU A 8 23.92 -0.58 5.75
C GLU A 8 23.06 -1.75 5.30
N THR A 9 21.76 -1.56 5.26
CA THR A 9 20.83 -2.58 4.78
C THR A 9 20.76 -2.59 3.26
N PHE A 10 20.24 -3.67 2.69
CA PHE A 10 19.91 -3.71 1.27
C PHE A 10 19.01 -2.54 0.84
N VAL A 11 18.06 -2.14 1.71
CA VAL A 11 17.14 -1.02 1.44
C VAL A 11 17.90 0.31 1.43
N ASP A 12 18.87 0.50 2.32
CA ASP A 12 19.68 1.73 2.36
C ASP A 12 20.53 1.91 1.10
N ILE A 13 21.06 0.80 0.56
CA ILE A 13 21.95 0.81 -0.61
C ILE A 13 21.15 0.79 -1.93
N HIS A 14 20.01 0.10 -1.96
CA HIS A 14 19.25 -0.21 -3.18
C HIS A 14 17.78 0.23 -3.11
N SER A 15 17.50 1.36 -2.46
CA SER A 15 16.15 1.88 -2.20
C SER A 15 15.26 1.95 -3.45
N ASN A 16 15.79 2.42 -4.58
CA ASN A 16 15.04 2.52 -5.84
C ASN A 16 14.57 1.13 -6.32
N ILE A 17 15.49 0.15 -6.36
CA ILE A 17 15.19 -1.22 -6.79
C ILE A 17 14.21 -1.86 -5.80
N PHE A 18 14.36 -1.59 -4.51
CA PHE A 18 13.46 -2.09 -3.48
C PHE A 18 12.03 -1.53 -3.65
N ASN A 19 11.89 -0.23 -3.91
CA ASN A 19 10.60 0.40 -4.15
C ASN A 19 9.92 -0.11 -5.42
N GLU A 20 10.67 -0.27 -6.52
CA GLU A 20 10.16 -0.90 -7.75
C GLU A 20 9.69 -2.34 -7.48
N TYR A 21 10.46 -3.09 -6.71
CA TYR A 21 10.12 -4.45 -6.33
C TYR A 21 8.83 -4.51 -5.52
N LEU A 22 8.67 -3.68 -4.47
CA LEU A 22 7.42 -3.59 -3.72
C LEU A 22 6.25 -3.17 -4.62
N GLY A 23 6.47 -2.20 -5.51
CA GLY A 23 5.48 -1.79 -6.51
C GLY A 23 5.01 -2.95 -7.38
N SER A 24 5.90 -3.85 -7.78
CA SER A 24 5.54 -5.06 -8.54
C SER A 24 4.66 -6.03 -7.76
N VAL A 25 4.86 -6.14 -6.43
CA VAL A 25 4.03 -6.97 -5.55
C VAL A 25 2.62 -6.42 -5.48
N ILE A 26 2.48 -5.10 -5.30
CA ILE A 26 1.17 -4.44 -5.26
C ILE A 26 0.48 -4.49 -6.63
N ALA A 27 1.22 -4.31 -7.73
CA ALA A 27 0.69 -4.46 -9.08
C ALA A 27 0.20 -5.88 -9.38
N LYS A 28 0.86 -6.89 -8.82
CA LYS A 28 0.39 -8.28 -8.91
C LYS A 28 -0.88 -8.48 -8.08
N LEU A 29 -0.91 -7.98 -6.85
CA LEU A 29 -2.08 -8.04 -5.97
C LEU A 29 -3.32 -7.44 -6.67
N SER A 30 -3.18 -6.25 -7.27
CA SER A 30 -4.28 -5.58 -7.94
C SER A 30 -4.84 -6.35 -9.14
N ARG A 31 -3.98 -7.10 -9.84
CA ARG A 31 -4.36 -7.92 -10.99
C ARG A 31 -4.97 -9.26 -10.62
N GLU A 32 -4.54 -9.88 -9.54
CA GLU A 32 -4.87 -11.27 -9.22
C GLU A 32 -5.96 -11.39 -8.15
N ASN A 33 -6.03 -10.47 -7.20
CA ASN A 33 -6.97 -10.55 -6.09
C ASN A 33 -8.32 -9.89 -6.41
N GLU A 34 -9.39 -10.70 -6.45
CA GLU A 34 -10.76 -10.26 -6.75
C GLU A 34 -11.31 -9.30 -5.68
N GLU A 35 -11.08 -9.60 -4.40
CA GLU A 35 -11.54 -8.76 -3.29
C GLU A 35 -10.90 -7.37 -3.34
N TYR A 36 -9.59 -7.31 -3.64
CA TYR A 36 -8.87 -6.06 -3.78
C TYR A 36 -9.46 -5.19 -4.90
N ARG A 37 -9.80 -5.81 -6.04
CA ARG A 37 -10.47 -5.11 -7.16
C ARG A 37 -11.87 -4.65 -6.79
N ALA A 38 -12.63 -5.47 -6.06
CA ALA A 38 -13.96 -5.12 -5.61
C ALA A 38 -13.95 -3.90 -4.67
N VAL A 39 -13.01 -3.88 -3.71
CA VAL A 39 -12.83 -2.74 -2.79
C VAL A 39 -12.43 -1.47 -3.55
N ARG A 40 -11.52 -1.57 -4.53
CA ARG A 40 -11.17 -0.42 -5.39
C ARG A 40 -12.37 0.10 -6.19
N ALA A 41 -13.15 -0.79 -6.80
CA ALA A 41 -14.34 -0.41 -7.54
C ALA A 41 -15.41 0.26 -6.65
N GLU A 42 -15.57 -0.21 -5.40
CA GLU A 42 -16.47 0.42 -4.43
C GLU A 42 -16.01 1.86 -4.11
N ILE A 43 -14.71 2.07 -3.88
CA ILE A 43 -14.14 3.41 -3.68
C ILE A 43 -14.39 4.31 -4.90
N GLU A 44 -14.13 3.82 -6.11
CA GLU A 44 -14.36 4.57 -7.36
C GLU A 44 -15.84 4.97 -7.50
N SER A 45 -16.77 4.05 -7.21
CA SER A 45 -18.22 4.34 -7.25
C SER A 45 -18.64 5.41 -6.24
N LEU A 46 -17.99 5.47 -5.07
CA LEU A 46 -18.24 6.50 -4.06
C LEU A 46 -17.73 7.87 -4.53
N TYR A 47 -16.59 7.92 -5.22
CA TYR A 47 -16.09 9.17 -5.81
C TYR A 47 -16.97 9.66 -6.97
N GLU A 48 -17.45 8.77 -7.82
CA GLU A 48 -18.40 9.13 -8.89
C GLU A 48 -19.70 9.69 -8.31
N LYS A 49 -20.22 9.07 -7.24
CA LYS A 49 -21.45 9.50 -6.59
C LYS A 49 -21.28 10.78 -5.77
N TYR A 50 -20.12 10.97 -5.14
CA TYR A 50 -19.82 12.12 -4.28
C TYR A 50 -18.47 12.76 -4.66
N PRO A 51 -18.40 13.52 -5.78
CA PRO A 51 -17.13 14.06 -6.28
C PRO A 51 -16.38 14.97 -5.29
N LYS A 52 -17.10 15.65 -4.39
CA LYS A 52 -16.46 16.45 -3.33
C LYS A 52 -15.62 15.62 -2.37
N VAL A 53 -15.98 14.36 -2.12
CA VAL A 53 -15.23 13.45 -1.26
C VAL A 53 -13.84 13.15 -1.85
N LEU A 54 -13.73 13.07 -3.18
CA LEU A 54 -12.44 12.98 -3.84
C LEU A 54 -11.62 14.26 -3.65
N GLY A 55 -12.27 15.42 -3.83
CA GLY A 55 -11.63 16.74 -3.69
C GLY A 55 -11.06 17.06 -2.29
N VAL A 56 -11.54 16.38 -1.24
CA VAL A 56 -10.96 16.45 0.12
C VAL A 56 -9.49 15.98 0.13
N PHE A 57 -9.13 15.02 -0.74
CA PHE A 57 -7.76 14.49 -0.78
C PHE A 57 -6.82 15.33 -1.65
N ASP A 58 -7.37 16.12 -2.57
CA ASP A 58 -6.60 16.94 -3.51
C ASP A 58 -6.31 18.35 -2.97
N THR A 59 -7.03 18.79 -1.94
CA THR A 59 -6.96 20.16 -1.43
C THR A 59 -6.57 20.16 0.05
N GLU A 60 -5.55 20.93 0.41
CA GLU A 60 -5.14 21.14 1.82
C GLU A 60 -6.05 22.18 2.52
N THR A 61 -7.30 22.33 2.06
CA THR A 61 -8.26 23.33 2.52
C THR A 61 -9.50 22.68 3.11
N SER A 62 -10.15 23.38 4.04
CA SER A 62 -11.44 22.94 4.57
C SER A 62 -12.47 22.79 3.44
N ALA A 63 -13.19 21.67 3.43
CA ALA A 63 -14.31 21.43 2.52
C ALA A 63 -15.62 21.36 3.30
N GLU A 64 -16.65 22.03 2.81
CA GLU A 64 -18.01 21.89 3.33
C GLU A 64 -18.68 20.65 2.71
N LEU A 65 -18.87 19.62 3.54
CA LEU A 65 -19.50 18.36 3.15
C LEU A 65 -20.91 18.26 3.74
N THR A 66 -21.84 17.69 2.99
CA THR A 66 -23.14 17.26 3.56
C THR A 66 -22.96 16.07 4.49
N GLU A 67 -24.02 15.69 5.21
CA GLU A 67 -24.02 14.50 6.06
C GLU A 67 -23.76 13.23 5.24
N GLU A 68 -24.35 13.11 4.04
CA GLU A 68 -24.14 11.98 3.14
C GLU A 68 -22.70 11.96 2.58
N GLU A 69 -22.15 13.12 2.24
CA GLU A 69 -20.76 13.25 1.80
C GLU A 69 -19.77 12.89 2.93
N CYS A 70 -20.07 13.27 4.18
CA CYS A 70 -19.30 12.86 5.35
C CYS A 70 -19.34 11.34 5.56
N ALA A 71 -20.52 10.72 5.46
CA ALA A 71 -20.67 9.28 5.58
C ALA A 71 -19.91 8.53 4.46
N ALA A 72 -19.97 9.04 3.23
CA ALA A 72 -19.20 8.52 2.11
C ALA A 72 -17.69 8.65 2.33
N LEU A 73 -17.21 9.77 2.88
CA LEU A 73 -15.80 9.96 3.23
C LEU A 73 -15.33 8.93 4.27
N ILE A 74 -16.11 8.71 5.34
CA ILE A 74 -15.81 7.69 6.35
C ILE A 74 -15.69 6.32 5.68
N LYS A 75 -16.65 5.96 4.83
CA LYS A 75 -16.64 4.68 4.13
C LYS A 75 -15.43 4.52 3.22
N VAL A 76 -15.05 5.57 2.48
CA VAL A 76 -13.82 5.59 1.66
C VAL A 76 -12.59 5.35 2.52
N MET A 77 -12.50 5.97 3.71
CA MET A 77 -11.36 5.77 4.62
C MET A 77 -11.28 4.34 5.15
N GLU A 78 -12.41 3.73 5.52
CA GLU A 78 -12.46 2.32 5.92
C GLU A 78 -11.98 1.39 4.80
N LEU A 79 -12.45 1.62 3.58
CA LEU A 79 -12.07 0.81 2.41
C LEU A 79 -10.59 1.00 2.06
N ARG A 80 -10.06 2.22 2.15
CA ARG A 80 -8.62 2.51 1.96
C ARG A 80 -7.76 1.80 2.99
N ASN A 81 -8.15 1.82 4.27
CA ASN A 81 -7.45 1.07 5.32
C ASN A 81 -7.43 -0.43 5.00
N LYS A 82 -8.56 -0.98 4.54
CA LYS A 82 -8.63 -2.38 4.10
C LYS A 82 -7.66 -2.68 2.94
N LEU A 83 -7.58 -1.80 1.92
CA LEU A 83 -6.59 -1.96 0.85
C LEU A 83 -5.15 -1.94 1.40
N THR A 84 -4.84 -0.99 2.28
CA THR A 84 -3.53 -0.89 2.93
C THR A 84 -3.17 -2.16 3.70
N ASP A 85 -4.11 -2.73 4.44
CA ASP A 85 -3.89 -4.00 5.17
C ASP A 85 -3.55 -5.14 4.20
N MET A 86 -4.29 -5.27 3.10
CA MET A 86 -4.04 -6.29 2.07
C MET A 86 -2.66 -6.10 1.39
N GLU A 87 -2.27 -4.86 1.12
CA GLU A 87 -0.97 -4.51 0.55
C GLU A 87 0.17 -4.85 1.51
N MET A 88 0.06 -4.44 2.77
CA MET A 88 1.04 -4.74 3.82
C MET A 88 1.19 -6.24 4.02
N GLN A 89 0.09 -6.99 4.07
CA GLN A 89 0.12 -8.44 4.19
C GLN A 89 0.82 -9.09 2.99
N SER A 90 0.56 -8.59 1.77
CA SER A 90 1.20 -9.09 0.55
C SER A 90 2.71 -8.85 0.55
N VAL A 91 3.14 -7.67 0.97
CA VAL A 91 4.56 -7.33 1.12
C VAL A 91 5.22 -8.18 2.20
N TYR A 92 4.58 -8.34 3.35
CA TYR A 92 5.07 -9.16 4.45
C TYR A 92 5.35 -10.60 4.00
N PHE A 93 4.36 -11.27 3.41
CA PHE A 93 4.55 -12.64 2.95
C PHE A 93 5.59 -12.74 1.85
N ARG A 94 5.64 -11.76 0.93
CA ARG A 94 6.69 -11.72 -0.09
C ARG A 94 8.08 -11.67 0.54
N GLY A 95 8.30 -10.80 1.52
CA GLY A 95 9.56 -10.71 2.26
C GLY A 95 9.93 -12.03 2.95
N CYS A 96 8.94 -12.75 3.52
CA CYS A 96 9.17 -14.08 4.09
C CYS A 96 9.64 -15.09 3.02
N TYR A 97 8.96 -15.16 1.87
CA TYR A 97 9.34 -16.04 0.77
C TYR A 97 10.74 -15.74 0.25
N ASP A 98 11.07 -14.47 0.06
CA ASP A 98 12.38 -14.05 -0.42
C ASP A 98 13.48 -14.36 0.59
N SER A 99 13.22 -14.17 1.89
CA SER A 99 14.16 -14.51 2.95
C SER A 99 14.52 -16.00 2.92
N VAL A 100 13.52 -16.88 2.82
CA VAL A 100 13.75 -18.33 2.65
C VAL A 100 14.50 -18.62 1.34
N GLY A 101 14.12 -17.98 0.24
CA GLY A 101 14.78 -18.14 -1.05
C GLY A 101 16.25 -17.70 -1.03
N TYR A 102 16.56 -16.61 -0.33
CA TYR A 102 17.91 -16.09 -0.15
C TYR A 102 18.78 -17.07 0.64
N LEU A 103 18.28 -17.56 1.79
CA LEU A 103 19.01 -18.52 2.63
C LEU A 103 19.34 -19.81 1.86
N LYS A 104 18.39 -20.31 1.05
CA LYS A 104 18.63 -21.49 0.18
C LYS A 104 19.68 -21.22 -0.89
N LYS A 105 19.59 -20.08 -1.58
CA LYS A 105 20.58 -19.71 -2.62
C LYS A 105 21.98 -19.48 -2.07
N ALA A 106 22.08 -19.03 -0.82
CA ALA A 106 23.35 -18.87 -0.11
C ALA A 106 23.90 -20.19 0.47
N GLY A 107 23.15 -21.30 0.38
CA GLY A 107 23.55 -22.59 0.96
C GLY A 107 23.51 -22.62 2.49
N ILE A 108 22.78 -21.69 3.12
CA ILE A 108 22.59 -21.63 4.58
C ILE A 108 21.49 -22.60 5.03
N LEU A 109 20.45 -22.75 4.18
CA LEU A 109 19.32 -23.66 4.36
C LEU A 109 19.29 -24.71 3.23
#